data_AF-A0A3B8L983-F1
#
_entry.id   AF-A0A3B8L983-F1
#
_cell.length_a   1.000
_cell.length_b   1.000
_cell.length_c   1.000
_cell.angle_alpha   90.00
_cell.angle_beta   90.00
_cell.angle_gamma   90.00
#
_symmetry.space_group_name_H-M   'P 1'
#
loop_
_entity.id
_entity.type
_entity.pdbx_description
1 polymer ?
#
loop_
_entity_poly.entity_id
_entity_poly.type
_entity_poly.pdbx_seq_one_letter_code
_entity_poly.pdbx_strand_id
1 'polypeptide(L)'
;MAAHFSNPTVVTLVIATLLACGCEDKNQPAPLNNASPEDPGVATPAPPREKSEFQNTAGEVTYVGSQRCVTCHAEQHATWKTSSHARSMIRVSPDDEPPDATFEHKKSGRAYEVLRVESKLRHRESLILQDGTKVPLSDHPLEFLVGSGRFSRTYLVELQGTLVESPVTWYAQRQAWDMSPGYDYKVHRSFRRRATHSCLLCHAGLVDPSPPRGFTFPHNEISIGCERCHGPGSRHVAHQASKEQETGDIGREAPDLSIVNPMRLERSLAEAICQQCHLQADVKVTVRGRRPGDFRPGLPLSDERIEYRLTGSGSEMTVVGHVDQLRASRCYQQDQSLSCVTCHDSHNPHRPENTAARDRLARTKCLQCHQAGDCGEAKTIRMATRPVADSCAGCHMPRVDTDIPHIAFRHHRIAVFPAETIKDMGDNQPNLAAADQLTTIQDLSRFSRAEQDRMLGLAYYRLHFQRPWQHGEFLARANRLLEAAGTTIRGDAALDAARAEIAWETRQVPAANRWANRVLDMHNVESSIRAMALHVKTQVLMERSDLKRAIPLLRELTTIRRDPLDWAQLGHCQSLSGDTAGAISSFEQVLVIAPGQGAIHKALAPLYQRAGNPDKARKHRAEARRLPPGGFRSR
;
A
#
# COMPACT_ATOMS: atom_id res chain seq x y z
N MET A 1 -20.83 0.62 -33.04
CA MET A 1 -20.85 -0.74 -33.63
C MET A 1 -19.94 -1.62 -32.79
N ALA A 2 -20.48 -2.76 -32.36
CA ALA A 2 -19.93 -3.64 -31.35
C ALA A 2 -18.67 -4.37 -31.84
N ALA A 3 -17.67 -4.49 -30.97
CA ALA A 3 -16.63 -5.52 -31.05
C ALA A 3 -16.46 -6.13 -29.66
N HIS A 4 -17.07 -7.31 -29.48
CA HIS A 4 -16.88 -8.19 -28.35
C HIS A 4 -15.44 -8.75 -28.37
N PHE A 5 -14.60 -8.35 -27.42
CA PHE A 5 -13.41 -9.12 -27.04
C PHE A 5 -13.70 -9.81 -25.71
N SER A 6 -14.22 -11.03 -25.83
CA SER A 6 -14.41 -11.97 -24.74
C SER A 6 -13.09 -12.71 -24.51
N ASN A 7 -12.39 -12.43 -23.41
CA ASN A 7 -11.48 -13.43 -22.85
C ASN A 7 -11.39 -13.31 -21.31
N PRO A 8 -12.39 -13.80 -20.56
CA PRO A 8 -12.21 -14.05 -19.14
C PRO A 8 -11.53 -15.40 -18.98
N THR A 9 -10.34 -15.43 -18.38
CA THR A 9 -9.84 -16.69 -17.79
C THR A 9 -10.72 -16.96 -16.56
N VAL A 10 -11.86 -17.60 -16.80
CA VAL A 10 -12.71 -18.10 -15.74
C VAL A 10 -11.97 -19.30 -15.15
N VAL A 11 -11.40 -19.16 -13.96
CA VAL A 11 -11.13 -20.34 -13.12
C VAL A 11 -12.49 -20.84 -12.61
N THR A 12 -13.24 -21.48 -13.50
CA THR A 12 -14.36 -22.33 -13.09
C THR A 12 -13.69 -23.59 -12.55
N LEU A 13 -13.86 -23.87 -11.27
CA LEU A 13 -13.57 -25.17 -10.72
C LEU A 13 -14.59 -26.16 -11.33
N VAL A 14 -14.35 -26.62 -12.56
CA VAL A 14 -15.18 -27.64 -13.22
C VAL A 14 -14.81 -28.98 -12.63
N ILE A 15 -15.62 -29.42 -11.67
CA ILE A 15 -15.65 -30.79 -11.18
C ILE A 15 -16.49 -31.59 -12.19
N ALA A 16 -15.85 -32.43 -13.01
CA ALA A 16 -16.51 -33.49 -13.77
C ALA A 16 -15.55 -34.68 -14.02
N THR A 17 -15.89 -35.80 -13.37
CA THR A 17 -15.74 -37.24 -13.71
C THR A 17 -14.83 -37.70 -14.87
N LEU A 18 -13.95 -38.65 -14.53
CA LEU A 18 -13.13 -39.52 -15.41
C LEU A 18 -13.94 -40.40 -16.38
N LEU A 19 -13.42 -40.67 -17.58
CA LEU A 19 -13.16 -42.03 -18.14
C LEU A 19 -12.46 -42.00 -19.52
N ALA A 20 -11.78 -43.10 -19.82
CA ALA A 20 -10.77 -43.37 -20.85
C ALA A 20 -11.17 -43.24 -22.33
N CYS A 21 -10.19 -42.91 -23.19
CA CYS A 21 -9.73 -43.73 -24.32
C CYS A 21 -8.50 -43.08 -24.98
N GLY A 22 -7.51 -43.90 -25.38
CA GLY A 22 -6.28 -43.47 -26.02
C GLY A 22 -6.41 -43.27 -27.52
N CYS A 23 -5.44 -42.57 -28.10
CA CYS A 23 -4.79 -42.90 -29.36
C CYS A 23 -3.52 -42.04 -29.50
N GLU A 24 -2.46 -42.67 -30.00
CA GLU A 24 -1.19 -42.07 -30.37
C GLU A 24 -1.37 -40.98 -31.43
N ASP A 25 -0.56 -39.92 -31.37
CA ASP A 25 -0.16 -39.25 -32.61
C ASP A 25 1.25 -38.69 -32.52
N LYS A 26 2.04 -39.06 -33.53
CA LYS A 26 3.43 -38.69 -33.73
C LYS A 26 3.46 -37.32 -34.41
N ASN A 27 4.05 -36.32 -33.78
CA ASN A 27 4.68 -35.22 -34.51
C ASN A 27 5.74 -34.50 -33.65
N GLN A 28 6.99 -34.65 -34.05
CA GLN A 28 8.14 -33.92 -33.49
C GLN A 28 8.22 -32.51 -34.08
N PRO A 29 8.48 -31.47 -33.28
CA PRO A 29 9.15 -30.27 -33.74
C PRO A 29 10.66 -30.33 -33.46
N ALA A 30 11.43 -29.74 -34.38
CA ALA A 30 12.89 -29.66 -34.44
C ALA A 30 13.54 -28.96 -33.22
N PRO A 31 14.86 -29.15 -32.97
CA PRO A 31 15.46 -28.97 -31.64
C PRO A 31 15.61 -27.50 -31.25
N LEU A 32 15.25 -27.23 -29.99
CA LEU A 32 15.53 -25.99 -29.27
C LEU A 32 17.04 -25.85 -29.08
N ASN A 33 17.58 -24.69 -29.47
CA ASN A 33 18.94 -24.27 -29.13
C ASN A 33 19.16 -24.36 -27.61
N ASN A 34 19.99 -25.30 -27.19
CA ASN A 34 20.51 -25.40 -25.83
C ASN A 34 21.47 -24.23 -25.58
N ALA A 35 20.97 -23.16 -24.97
CA ALA A 35 21.83 -22.25 -24.22
C ALA A 35 22.32 -22.99 -22.96
N SER A 36 23.63 -23.15 -22.86
CA SER A 36 24.34 -23.74 -21.73
C SER A 36 23.96 -23.11 -20.38
N PRO A 37 24.12 -23.82 -19.24
CA PRO A 37 23.85 -23.24 -17.93
C PRO A 37 24.88 -22.14 -17.65
N GLU A 38 24.43 -20.89 -17.59
CA GLU A 38 25.26 -19.78 -17.10
C GLU A 38 25.71 -20.08 -15.67
N ASP A 39 27.04 -20.07 -15.49
CA ASP A 39 27.73 -20.01 -14.20
C ASP A 39 27.05 -19.00 -13.26
N PRO A 40 26.75 -19.32 -11.99
CA PRO A 40 26.14 -18.39 -11.03
C PRO A 40 27.12 -17.25 -10.71
N GLY A 41 27.27 -16.31 -11.66
CA GLY A 41 28.14 -15.16 -11.50
C GLY A 41 27.75 -14.33 -10.28
N VAL A 42 28.75 -13.70 -9.69
CA VAL A 42 28.62 -12.79 -8.54
C VAL A 42 27.47 -11.80 -8.77
N ALA A 43 26.58 -11.68 -7.79
CA ALA A 43 25.45 -10.75 -7.84
C ALA A 43 25.95 -9.32 -8.07
N THR A 44 25.25 -8.57 -8.92
CA THR A 44 25.60 -7.17 -9.18
C THR A 44 25.51 -6.38 -7.86
N PRO A 45 26.50 -5.56 -7.47
CA PRO A 45 26.42 -4.76 -6.26
C PRO A 45 25.22 -3.79 -6.32
N ALA A 46 24.54 -3.57 -5.19
CA ALA A 46 23.45 -2.59 -5.12
C ALA A 46 23.95 -1.18 -5.45
N PRO A 47 23.13 -0.30 -6.06
CA PRO A 47 23.51 1.09 -6.26
C PRO A 47 23.93 1.74 -4.92
N PRO A 48 25.03 2.49 -4.87
CA PRO A 48 25.42 3.19 -3.64
C PRO A 48 24.39 4.26 -3.27
N ARG A 49 24.29 4.57 -1.98
CA ARG A 49 23.56 5.76 -1.50
C ARG A 49 24.39 7.01 -1.80
N GLU A 50 23.73 8.15 -1.88
CA GLU A 50 24.42 9.43 -1.87
C GLU A 50 25.12 9.66 -0.53
N LYS A 51 26.21 10.43 -0.55
CA LYS A 51 26.93 10.79 0.67
C LYS A 51 26.11 11.85 1.39
N SER A 52 25.86 11.65 2.68
CA SER A 52 25.28 12.67 3.57
C SER A 52 26.34 13.19 4.53
N GLU A 53 26.24 14.46 4.88
CA GLU A 53 26.98 15.05 5.99
C GLU A 53 26.39 14.67 7.36
N PHE A 54 25.12 14.26 7.40
CA PHE A 54 24.44 13.93 8.64
C PHE A 54 24.80 12.52 9.13
N GLN A 55 25.24 12.44 10.38
CA GLN A 55 25.71 11.19 10.98
C GLN A 55 24.58 10.20 11.23
N ASN A 56 23.33 10.67 11.36
CA ASN A 56 22.13 9.84 11.53
C ASN A 56 21.84 8.93 10.33
N THR A 57 22.39 9.23 9.14
CA THR A 57 22.15 8.44 7.93
C THR A 57 22.98 7.16 7.89
N ALA A 58 23.99 7.03 8.75
CA ALA A 58 24.88 5.87 8.80
C ALA A 58 24.16 4.64 9.38
N GLY A 59 24.36 3.46 8.76
CA GLY A 59 23.53 2.27 9.00
C GLY A 59 23.54 1.75 10.44
N GLU A 60 24.61 2.00 11.18
CA GLU A 60 24.81 1.65 12.59
C GLU A 60 24.04 2.56 13.57
N VAL A 61 23.57 3.73 13.13
CA VAL A 61 22.74 4.61 13.97
C VAL A 61 21.33 4.05 14.02
N THR A 62 20.76 4.01 15.22
CA THR A 62 19.53 3.30 15.55
C THR A 62 18.46 4.25 16.05
N TYR A 63 17.21 3.83 15.88
CA TYR A 63 16.05 4.55 16.41
C TYR A 63 16.00 4.39 17.93
N VAL A 64 15.54 5.44 18.62
CA VAL A 64 15.40 5.45 20.09
C VAL A 64 13.94 5.63 20.56
N GLY A 65 13.04 5.96 19.64
CA GLY A 65 11.64 6.29 19.90
C GLY A 65 11.45 7.71 20.43
N SER A 66 10.32 8.31 20.07
CA SER A 66 9.90 9.67 20.42
C SER A 66 9.86 9.89 21.93
N GLN A 67 9.59 8.85 22.72
CA GLN A 67 9.59 8.93 24.18
C GLN A 67 10.96 9.34 24.74
N ARG A 68 12.06 8.99 24.07
CA ARG A 68 13.40 9.40 24.47
C ARG A 68 13.63 10.90 24.23
N CYS A 69 12.98 11.48 23.23
CA CYS A 69 13.09 12.91 22.91
C CYS A 69 12.43 13.80 23.98
N VAL A 70 11.42 13.29 24.69
CA VAL A 70 10.61 14.06 25.67
C VAL A 70 11.45 14.61 26.83
N THR A 71 12.55 13.93 27.18
CA THR A 71 13.41 14.35 28.30
C THR A 71 14.05 15.71 28.08
N CYS A 72 14.34 16.07 26.82
CA CYS A 72 14.97 17.33 26.45
C CYS A 72 14.03 18.26 25.65
N HIS A 73 13.01 17.70 24.97
CA HIS A 73 12.10 18.41 24.08
C HIS A 73 10.63 18.31 24.51
N ALA A 74 10.36 18.59 25.78
CA ALA A 74 9.02 18.46 26.36
C ALA A 74 7.96 19.33 25.65
N GLU A 75 8.31 20.57 25.27
CA GLU A 75 7.39 21.50 24.61
C GLU A 75 7.03 21.08 23.19
N GLN A 76 8.03 20.68 22.39
CA GLN A 76 7.82 20.18 21.03
C GLN A 76 7.00 18.89 21.05
N HIS A 77 7.27 17.99 22.01
CA HIS A 77 6.47 16.79 22.17
C HIS A 77 5.02 17.10 22.58
N ALA A 78 4.81 18.02 23.53
CA ALA A 78 3.46 18.40 23.98
C ALA A 78 2.62 18.97 22.83
N THR A 79 3.20 19.82 21.99
CA THR A 79 2.53 20.36 20.79
C THR A 79 2.31 19.28 19.75
N TRP A 80 3.34 18.47 19.42
CA TRP A 80 3.25 17.40 18.44
C TRP A 80 2.16 16.38 18.79
N LYS A 81 2.01 16.00 20.06
CA LYS A 81 1.01 15.03 20.52
C LYS A 81 -0.43 15.45 20.19
N THR A 82 -0.67 16.74 19.98
CA THR A 82 -1.98 17.26 19.56
C THR A 82 -2.22 17.22 18.04
N SER A 83 -1.18 16.92 17.26
CA SER A 83 -1.19 16.89 15.80
C SER A 83 -2.00 15.73 15.21
N SER A 84 -2.26 15.81 13.90
CA SER A 84 -2.78 14.67 13.14
C SER A 84 -1.71 13.59 12.90
N HIS A 85 -0.42 13.93 12.91
CA HIS A 85 0.68 12.95 12.76
C HIS A 85 0.79 12.05 14.00
N ALA A 86 0.69 12.62 15.20
CA ALA A 86 0.65 11.86 16.46
C ALA A 86 -0.61 10.98 16.64
N ARG A 87 -1.58 11.10 15.72
CA ARG A 87 -2.81 10.30 15.67
C ARG A 87 -2.98 9.57 14.33
N SER A 88 -1.93 9.49 13.52
CA SER A 88 -1.99 8.91 12.17
C SER A 88 -2.39 7.43 12.18
N MET A 89 -2.09 6.73 13.27
CA MET A 89 -2.59 5.42 13.64
C MET A 89 -2.47 5.26 15.16
N ILE A 90 -3.50 4.72 15.80
CA ILE A 90 -3.56 4.47 17.24
C ILE A 90 -4.23 3.13 17.51
N ARG A 91 -4.19 2.66 18.77
CA ARG A 91 -5.04 1.54 19.21
C ARG A 91 -6.47 2.02 19.42
N VAL A 92 -7.44 1.18 19.10
CA VAL A 92 -8.86 1.50 19.27
C VAL A 92 -9.17 1.62 20.76
N SER A 93 -9.84 2.72 21.13
CA SER A 93 -10.37 2.98 22.46
C SER A 93 -11.89 3.09 22.31
N PRO A 94 -12.69 2.07 22.66
CA PRO A 94 -14.11 2.03 22.31
C PRO A 94 -14.95 3.19 22.86
N ASP A 95 -14.52 3.82 23.95
CA ASP A 95 -15.20 4.98 24.54
C ASP A 95 -15.03 6.25 23.67
N ASP A 96 -13.97 6.31 22.85
CA ASP A 96 -13.69 7.43 21.93
C ASP A 96 -14.32 7.24 20.55
N GLU A 97 -15.01 6.11 20.32
CA GLU A 97 -15.53 5.74 19.00
C GLU A 97 -16.96 6.25 18.75
N PRO A 98 -17.38 6.38 17.48
CA PRO A 98 -18.76 6.76 17.15
C PRO A 98 -19.80 5.75 17.66
N PRO A 99 -21.10 6.11 17.67
CA PRO A 99 -22.17 5.21 18.07
C PRO A 99 -22.23 3.92 17.24
N ASP A 100 -22.71 2.85 17.88
CA ASP A 100 -23.00 1.56 17.24
C ASP A 100 -24.03 1.75 16.12
N ALA A 101 -23.94 0.90 15.09
CA ALA A 101 -24.80 1.03 13.92
C ALA A 101 -25.00 -0.30 13.19
N THR A 102 -26.05 -0.37 12.37
CA THR A 102 -26.27 -1.45 11.42
C THR A 102 -26.67 -0.86 10.08
N PHE A 103 -26.08 -1.34 8.99
CA PHE A 103 -26.43 -0.91 7.64
C PHE A 103 -26.24 -2.02 6.62
N GLU A 104 -26.91 -1.87 5.47
CA GLU A 104 -26.83 -2.82 4.36
C GLU A 104 -26.09 -2.20 3.17
N HIS A 105 -25.15 -2.96 2.62
CA HIS A 105 -24.48 -2.61 1.39
C HIS A 105 -25.14 -3.35 0.22
N LYS A 106 -26.17 -2.70 -0.36
CA LYS A 106 -27.04 -3.26 -1.43
C LYS A 106 -26.27 -3.87 -2.59
N LYS A 107 -25.17 -3.24 -3.06
CA LYS A 107 -24.37 -3.75 -4.18
C LYS A 107 -23.80 -5.15 -3.93
N SER A 108 -23.40 -5.42 -2.68
CA SER A 108 -22.80 -6.70 -2.27
C SER A 108 -23.80 -7.69 -1.68
N GLY A 109 -25.01 -7.25 -1.33
CA GLY A 109 -26.00 -8.05 -0.61
C GLY A 109 -25.54 -8.42 0.81
N ARG A 110 -24.82 -7.52 1.49
CA ARG A 110 -24.26 -7.76 2.83
C ARG A 110 -24.82 -6.77 3.84
N ALA A 111 -24.96 -7.24 5.08
CA ALA A 111 -25.22 -6.40 6.24
C ALA A 111 -23.95 -6.26 7.08
N TYR A 112 -23.74 -5.07 7.60
CA TYR A 112 -22.65 -4.74 8.51
C TYR A 112 -23.21 -4.24 9.83
N GLU A 113 -22.57 -4.66 10.92
CA GLU A 113 -22.88 -4.20 12.26
C GLU A 113 -21.60 -3.68 12.93
N VAL A 114 -21.70 -2.52 13.55
CA VAL A 114 -20.69 -1.91 14.42
C VAL A 114 -21.22 -2.00 15.84
N LEU A 115 -20.53 -2.76 16.69
CA LEU A 115 -21.04 -3.15 18.00
C LEU A 115 -19.95 -3.02 19.07
N ARG A 116 -20.32 -2.54 20.25
CA ARG A 116 -19.50 -2.68 21.46
C ARG A 116 -19.89 -3.93 22.23
N VAL A 117 -18.95 -4.85 22.38
CA VAL A 117 -19.13 -6.11 23.14
C VAL A 117 -17.91 -6.32 24.01
N GLU A 118 -18.10 -6.53 25.31
CA GLU A 118 -17.01 -6.76 26.29
C GLU A 118 -15.94 -5.66 26.24
N SER A 119 -16.36 -4.39 26.19
CA SER A 119 -15.47 -3.23 26.08
C SER A 119 -14.51 -3.29 24.88
N LYS A 120 -14.93 -3.92 23.78
CA LYS A 120 -14.24 -3.89 22.48
C LYS A 120 -15.20 -3.43 21.39
N LEU A 121 -14.73 -2.55 20.52
CA LEU A 121 -15.42 -2.23 19.28
C LEU A 121 -15.23 -3.40 18.30
N ARG A 122 -16.31 -3.87 17.71
CA ARG A 122 -16.32 -5.00 16.79
C ARG A 122 -17.04 -4.64 15.50
N HIS A 123 -16.53 -5.15 14.39
CA HIS A 123 -17.24 -5.12 13.12
C HIS A 123 -17.66 -6.54 12.75
N ARG A 124 -18.96 -6.70 12.45
CA ARG A 124 -19.55 -7.94 11.99
C ARG A 124 -20.06 -7.79 10.57
N GLU A 125 -19.92 -8.83 9.78
CA GLU A 125 -20.40 -8.92 8.40
C GLU A 125 -21.28 -10.16 8.25
N SER A 126 -22.42 -9.99 7.60
CA SER A 126 -23.33 -11.08 7.24
C SER A 126 -23.72 -11.01 5.76
N LEU A 127 -23.90 -12.16 5.12
CA LEU A 127 -24.51 -12.28 3.80
C LEU A 127 -26.03 -12.30 3.93
N ILE A 128 -26.73 -11.53 3.10
CA ILE A 128 -28.19 -11.56 3.00
C ILE A 128 -28.56 -12.49 1.83
N LEU A 129 -29.28 -13.57 2.12
CA LEU A 129 -29.78 -14.49 1.11
C LEU A 129 -31.06 -13.95 0.44
N GLN A 130 -31.49 -14.58 -0.66
CA GLN A 130 -32.70 -14.16 -1.39
C GLN A 130 -33.97 -14.23 -0.56
N ASP A 131 -34.04 -15.14 0.41
CA ASP A 131 -35.14 -15.28 1.36
C ASP A 131 -35.06 -14.30 2.55
N GLY A 132 -34.09 -13.38 2.55
CA GLY A 132 -33.84 -12.41 3.61
C GLY A 132 -33.02 -12.94 4.78
N THR A 133 -32.65 -14.23 4.78
CA THR A 133 -31.87 -14.81 5.87
C THR A 133 -30.46 -14.22 5.93
N LYS A 134 -30.04 -13.79 7.13
CA LYS A 134 -28.68 -13.34 7.39
C LYS A 134 -27.78 -14.53 7.76
N VAL A 135 -26.73 -14.75 6.99
CA VAL A 135 -25.68 -15.74 7.28
C VAL A 135 -24.46 -15.01 7.81
N PRO A 136 -24.08 -15.18 9.09
CA PRO A 136 -22.88 -14.59 9.64
C PRO A 136 -21.65 -15.03 8.85
N LEU A 137 -20.84 -14.06 8.42
CA LEU A 137 -19.56 -14.33 7.75
C LEU A 137 -18.41 -14.05 8.69
N SER A 138 -18.35 -12.89 9.32
CA SER A 138 -17.22 -12.54 10.17
C SER A 138 -17.64 -11.67 11.34
N ASP A 139 -16.89 -11.77 12.43
CA ASP A 139 -17.07 -10.98 13.64
C ASP A 139 -15.70 -10.79 14.29
N HIS A 140 -15.16 -9.58 14.20
CA HIS A 140 -13.79 -9.30 14.62
C HIS A 140 -13.70 -8.09 15.54
N PRO A 141 -12.97 -8.19 16.67
CA PRO A 141 -12.60 -7.02 17.45
C PRO A 141 -11.59 -6.18 16.67
N LEU A 142 -11.77 -4.86 16.72
CA LEU A 142 -10.89 -3.90 16.06
C LEU A 142 -9.70 -3.60 16.97
N GLU A 143 -8.51 -3.58 16.39
CA GLU A 143 -7.27 -3.41 17.14
C GLU A 143 -6.68 -2.01 16.91
N PHE A 144 -6.59 -1.61 15.64
CA PHE A 144 -5.99 -0.33 15.26
C PHE A 144 -6.99 0.57 14.55
N LEU A 145 -6.91 1.85 14.88
CA LEU A 145 -7.50 2.95 14.13
C LEU A 145 -6.41 3.54 13.22
N VAL A 146 -6.72 3.71 11.94
CA VAL A 146 -5.88 4.34 10.93
C VAL A 146 -6.53 5.65 10.50
N GLY A 147 -5.74 6.73 10.54
CA GLY A 147 -6.16 8.09 10.31
C GLY A 147 -6.45 8.85 11.61
N SER A 148 -6.24 10.17 11.59
CA SER A 148 -6.39 11.04 12.77
C SER A 148 -7.83 11.24 13.28
N GLY A 149 -8.82 10.58 12.67
CA GLY A 149 -10.24 10.76 12.96
C GLY A 149 -10.84 12.08 12.47
N ARG A 150 -10.04 12.97 11.88
CA ARG A 150 -10.48 14.28 11.38
C ARG A 150 -11.45 14.19 10.21
N PHE A 151 -11.20 13.27 9.28
CA PHE A 151 -12.01 13.07 8.07
C PHE A 151 -12.68 11.70 8.10
N SER A 152 -11.88 10.69 8.40
CA SER A 152 -12.35 9.31 8.53
C SER A 152 -11.62 8.57 9.65
N ARG A 153 -12.25 7.49 10.08
CA ARG A 153 -11.74 6.50 11.03
C ARG A 153 -11.85 5.14 10.35
N THR A 154 -10.72 4.62 9.86
CA THR A 154 -10.63 3.29 9.24
C THR A 154 -9.96 2.33 10.20
N TYR A 155 -10.36 1.07 10.21
CA TYR A 155 -9.92 0.13 11.25
C TYR A 155 -9.14 -1.05 10.66
N LEU A 156 -8.16 -1.54 11.41
CA LEU A 156 -7.47 -2.78 11.13
C LEU A 156 -7.76 -3.80 12.23
N VAL A 157 -7.86 -5.06 11.82
CA VAL A 157 -7.90 -6.24 12.69
C VAL A 157 -6.65 -7.07 12.46
N GLU A 158 -6.20 -7.79 13.49
CA GLU A 158 -5.13 -8.76 13.33
C GLU A 158 -5.70 -10.18 13.25
N LEU A 159 -5.47 -10.85 12.12
CA LEU A 159 -5.97 -12.21 11.85
C LEU A 159 -4.79 -13.11 11.48
N GLN A 160 -4.45 -14.06 12.36
CA GLN A 160 -3.35 -15.03 12.16
C GLN A 160 -2.02 -14.34 11.79
N GLY A 161 -1.68 -13.25 12.50
CA GLY A 161 -0.50 -12.41 12.28
C GLY A 161 -0.62 -11.41 11.12
N THR A 162 -1.74 -11.38 10.40
CA THR A 162 -1.95 -10.45 9.28
C THR A 162 -2.82 -9.26 9.71
N LEU A 163 -2.32 -8.04 9.52
CA LEU A 163 -3.15 -6.84 9.61
C LEU A 163 -4.07 -6.74 8.40
N VAL A 164 -5.37 -6.68 8.65
CA VAL A 164 -6.43 -6.68 7.63
C VAL A 164 -7.32 -5.47 7.84
N GLU A 165 -7.56 -4.74 6.76
CA GLU A 165 -8.47 -3.60 6.76
C GLU A 165 -9.92 -4.07 6.93
N SER A 166 -10.64 -3.44 7.85
CA SER A 166 -12.08 -3.66 7.99
C SER A 166 -12.84 -3.09 6.79
N PRO A 167 -13.96 -3.71 6.34
CA PRO A 167 -14.78 -3.15 5.27
C PRO A 167 -15.57 -1.88 5.62
N VAL A 168 -15.53 -1.45 6.88
CA VAL A 168 -16.37 -0.38 7.42
C VAL A 168 -15.51 0.77 7.97
N THR A 169 -15.86 1.99 7.59
CA THR A 169 -15.18 3.24 7.96
C THR A 169 -16.22 4.24 8.48
N TRP A 170 -15.86 5.02 9.49
CA TRP A 170 -16.65 6.17 9.90
C TRP A 170 -16.17 7.43 9.17
N TYR A 171 -17.11 8.19 8.60
CA TYR A 171 -16.85 9.45 7.90
C TYR A 171 -17.31 10.63 8.78
N ALA A 172 -16.35 11.36 9.33
CA ALA A 172 -16.60 12.40 10.35
C ALA A 172 -17.44 13.56 9.82
N GLN A 173 -17.31 13.94 8.54
CA GLN A 173 -18.12 15.03 7.98
C GLN A 173 -19.59 14.64 7.79
N ARG A 174 -19.85 13.37 7.48
CA ARG A 174 -21.21 12.82 7.32
C ARG A 174 -21.83 12.38 8.65
N GLN A 175 -21.02 12.22 9.69
CA GLN A 175 -21.39 11.56 10.94
C GLN A 175 -22.08 10.22 10.68
N ALA A 176 -21.48 9.42 9.78
CA ALA A 176 -22.06 8.16 9.34
C ALA A 176 -20.99 7.08 9.11
N TRP A 177 -21.39 5.85 9.38
CA TRP A 177 -20.68 4.65 8.96
C TRP A 177 -21.00 4.34 7.49
N ASP A 178 -19.99 3.97 6.73
CA ASP A 178 -20.14 3.54 5.34
C ASP A 178 -19.01 2.58 4.96
N MET A 179 -19.04 2.08 3.73
CA MET A 179 -17.99 1.22 3.18
C MET A 179 -16.63 1.93 3.19
N SER A 180 -15.59 1.21 3.60
CA SER A 180 -14.22 1.69 3.54
C SER A 180 -13.79 1.98 2.10
N PRO A 181 -12.85 2.92 1.88
CA PRO A 181 -12.36 3.24 0.54
C PRO A 181 -11.88 1.98 -0.20
N GLY A 182 -12.39 1.75 -1.41
CA GLY A 182 -12.09 0.53 -2.18
C GLY A 182 -12.83 -0.73 -1.71
N TYR A 183 -14.00 -0.58 -1.08
CA TYR A 183 -14.95 -1.67 -0.82
C TYR A 183 -16.34 -1.48 -1.46
N ASP A 184 -16.66 -0.31 -2.01
CA ASP A 184 -17.99 0.04 -2.54
C ASP A 184 -18.28 -0.56 -3.95
N TYR A 185 -18.15 -1.88 -4.06
CA TYR A 185 -18.50 -2.68 -5.24
C TYR A 185 -19.00 -4.07 -4.85
N LYS A 186 -19.60 -4.78 -5.82
CA LYS A 186 -20.33 -6.03 -5.58
C LYS A 186 -19.49 -7.16 -4.97
N VAL A 187 -18.24 -7.32 -5.41
CA VAL A 187 -17.37 -8.47 -5.02
C VAL A 187 -16.10 -7.97 -4.33
N HIS A 188 -16.26 -7.31 -3.18
CA HIS A 188 -15.12 -6.81 -2.42
C HIS A 188 -14.41 -7.89 -1.59
N ARG A 189 -13.24 -7.53 -1.03
CA ARG A 189 -12.38 -8.48 -0.34
C ARG A 189 -12.85 -8.89 1.05
N SER A 190 -13.82 -8.20 1.66
CA SER A 190 -14.21 -8.44 3.07
C SER A 190 -12.95 -8.36 3.96
N PHE A 191 -12.87 -9.06 5.09
CA PHE A 191 -11.70 -9.17 5.97
C PHE A 191 -10.57 -10.04 5.36
N ARG A 192 -10.19 -9.73 4.12
CA ARG A 192 -9.07 -10.31 3.39
C ARG A 192 -8.15 -9.26 2.75
N ARG A 193 -8.50 -7.98 2.80
CA ARG A 193 -7.62 -6.91 2.28
C ARG A 193 -6.52 -6.64 3.32
N ARG A 194 -5.34 -7.21 3.07
CA ARG A 194 -4.16 -6.99 3.92
C ARG A 194 -3.69 -5.54 3.87
N ALA A 195 -3.37 -4.96 5.02
CA ALA A 195 -2.58 -3.75 5.11
C ALA A 195 -1.11 -4.07 4.74
N THR A 196 -0.60 -3.38 3.72
CA THR A 196 0.77 -3.62 3.22
C THR A 196 1.79 -2.78 3.98
N HIS A 197 3.07 -3.13 3.87
CA HIS A 197 4.15 -2.31 4.43
C HIS A 197 4.07 -0.87 3.91
N SER A 198 3.79 -0.68 2.62
CA SER A 198 3.60 0.64 2.01
C SER A 198 2.45 1.43 2.61
N CYS A 199 1.37 0.77 3.08
CA CYS A 199 0.29 1.47 3.78
C CYS A 199 0.78 1.95 5.15
N LEU A 200 1.43 1.06 5.90
CA LEU A 200 1.87 1.35 7.27
C LEU A 200 2.98 2.41 7.31
N LEU A 201 3.85 2.51 6.31
CA LEU A 201 4.92 3.52 6.27
C LEU A 201 4.43 4.98 6.26
N CYS A 202 3.19 5.19 5.80
CA CYS A 202 2.54 6.51 5.81
C CYS A 202 1.69 6.75 7.07
N HIS A 203 1.42 5.71 7.86
CA HIS A 203 0.48 5.76 8.98
C HIS A 203 1.11 5.48 10.35
N ALA A 204 2.15 4.64 10.41
CA ALA A 204 2.89 4.28 11.61
C ALA A 204 4.27 4.94 11.64
N GLY A 205 4.83 5.09 12.83
CA GLY A 205 6.12 5.75 13.07
C GLY A 205 7.32 4.84 12.85
N LEU A 206 7.28 3.60 13.28
CA LEU A 206 8.28 2.59 12.91
C LEU A 206 7.55 1.29 12.65
N VAL A 207 7.89 0.64 11.54
CA VAL A 207 7.22 -0.59 11.12
C VAL A 207 8.26 -1.55 10.57
N ASP A 208 8.36 -2.72 11.19
CA ASP A 208 9.24 -3.79 10.73
C ASP A 208 8.41 -5.03 10.35
N PRO A 209 8.60 -5.59 9.15
CA PRO A 209 7.98 -6.87 8.79
C PRO A 209 8.37 -7.97 9.78
N SER A 210 7.37 -8.72 10.26
CA SER A 210 7.57 -9.88 11.12
C SER A 210 7.28 -11.16 10.34
N PRO A 211 8.26 -12.05 10.09
CA PRO A 211 8.01 -13.34 9.48
C PRO A 211 7.08 -14.23 10.32
N PRO A 212 6.32 -15.17 9.72
CA PRO A 212 6.19 -15.38 8.27
C PRO A 212 5.24 -14.37 7.61
N ARG A 213 4.41 -13.69 8.41
CA ARG A 213 3.51 -12.60 8.01
C ARG A 213 3.19 -11.74 9.23
N GLY A 214 3.23 -10.41 9.05
CA GLY A 214 2.87 -9.46 10.08
C GLY A 214 3.82 -8.28 10.13
N PHE A 215 3.63 -7.46 11.15
CA PHE A 215 4.40 -6.25 11.41
C PHE A 215 4.57 -6.06 12.91
N THR A 216 5.72 -5.53 13.30
CA THR A 216 5.96 -4.99 14.65
C THR A 216 6.11 -3.48 14.57
N PHE A 217 5.87 -2.81 15.71
CA PHE A 217 6.02 -1.37 15.85
C PHE A 217 7.11 -1.08 16.91
N PRO A 218 8.39 -1.04 16.51
CA PRO A 218 9.51 -0.79 17.43
C PRO A 218 9.29 0.47 18.27
N HIS A 219 9.71 0.43 19.53
CA HIS A 219 9.54 1.54 20.49
C HIS A 219 8.09 2.01 20.70
N ASN A 220 7.10 1.18 20.32
CA ASN A 220 5.68 1.54 20.33
C ASN A 220 5.35 2.76 19.43
N GLU A 221 6.12 2.94 18.35
CA GLU A 221 5.92 3.98 17.34
C GLU A 221 4.77 3.63 16.36
N ILE A 222 3.56 3.49 16.90
CA ILE A 222 2.35 3.16 16.13
C ILE A 222 1.80 4.34 15.33
N SER A 223 2.26 5.56 15.59
CA SER A 223 1.90 6.82 14.90
C SER A 223 3.15 7.51 14.37
N ILE A 224 3.03 8.44 13.42
CA ILE A 224 4.17 9.18 12.86
C ILE A 224 4.89 10.00 13.94
N GLY A 225 5.98 9.44 14.47
CA GLY A 225 6.83 10.00 15.53
C GLY A 225 7.95 10.91 15.05
N CYS A 226 8.76 11.39 16.00
CA CYS A 226 9.83 12.36 15.78
C CYS A 226 10.84 11.88 14.73
N GLU A 227 11.27 10.62 14.83
CA GLU A 227 12.35 10.06 14.01
C GLU A 227 11.93 9.78 12.56
N ARG A 228 10.63 9.82 12.22
CA ARG A 228 10.17 9.81 10.81
C ARG A 228 10.61 11.07 10.05
N CYS A 229 10.78 12.17 10.76
CA CYS A 229 11.17 13.47 10.20
C CYS A 229 12.63 13.82 10.51
N HIS A 230 13.12 13.48 11.70
CA HIS A 230 14.46 13.82 12.17
C HIS A 230 15.51 12.71 11.93
N GLY A 231 15.05 11.49 11.62
CA GLY A 231 15.87 10.30 11.47
C GLY A 231 16.27 9.68 12.81
N PRO A 232 17.06 8.58 12.77
CA PRO A 232 17.50 7.84 13.95
C PRO A 232 18.30 8.71 14.93
N GLY A 233 17.88 8.75 16.20
CA GLY A 233 18.40 9.68 17.21
C GLY A 233 19.51 9.14 18.11
N SER A 234 19.95 7.88 17.99
CA SER A 234 20.85 7.27 18.99
C SER A 234 22.17 8.02 19.17
N ARG A 235 22.78 8.51 18.08
CA ARG A 235 24.00 9.33 18.14
C ARG A 235 23.76 10.69 18.79
N HIS A 236 22.65 11.34 18.44
CA HIS A 236 22.29 12.63 19.02
C HIS A 236 22.07 12.55 20.53
N VAL A 237 21.31 11.55 20.98
CA VAL A 237 21.09 11.30 22.42
C VAL A 237 22.41 11.04 23.14
N ALA A 238 23.32 10.25 22.56
CA ALA A 238 24.63 9.97 23.16
C ALA A 238 25.51 11.23 23.25
N HIS A 239 25.55 12.03 22.18
CA HIS A 239 26.34 13.26 22.11
C HIS A 239 25.86 14.35 23.08
N GLN A 240 24.55 14.52 23.23
CA GLN A 240 24.01 15.50 24.19
C GLN A 240 24.24 15.06 25.64
N ALA A 241 24.13 13.75 25.92
CA ALA A 241 24.42 13.20 27.25
C ALA A 241 25.89 13.38 27.66
N SER A 242 26.86 13.37 26.72
CA SER A 242 28.26 13.65 27.04
C SER A 242 28.54 15.13 27.25
N LYS A 243 27.85 16.03 26.54
CA LYS A 243 27.96 17.48 26.73
C LYS A 243 27.46 17.95 28.10
N GLU A 244 26.41 17.32 28.63
CA GLU A 244 25.92 17.61 29.99
C GLU A 244 26.96 17.29 31.10
N GLN A 245 27.98 16.48 30.79
CA GLN A 245 29.06 16.12 31.73
C GLN A 245 30.28 17.04 31.62
N GLU A 246 30.41 17.83 30.55
CA GLU A 246 31.53 18.76 30.33
C GLU A 246 31.06 20.21 30.58
N THR A 247 31.21 20.69 31.82
CA THR A 247 30.98 22.11 32.15
C THR A 247 32.14 22.97 31.62
N GLY A 248 32.07 23.42 30.36
CA GLY A 248 33.11 24.28 29.78
C GLY A 248 32.68 25.03 28.50
N ASP A 249 32.72 26.36 28.61
CA ASP A 249 32.69 27.42 27.58
C ASP A 249 32.18 27.05 26.16
N ILE A 250 30.91 27.39 25.88
CA ILE A 250 30.24 27.10 24.60
C ILE A 250 30.53 28.22 23.57
N GLY A 251 31.75 28.26 23.07
CA GLY A 251 32.11 29.08 21.91
C GLY A 251 31.43 28.56 20.64
N ARG A 252 30.61 29.42 20.00
CA ARG A 252 29.94 29.26 18.67
C ARG A 252 29.84 27.81 18.18
N GLU A 253 28.80 27.11 18.60
CA GLU A 253 28.56 25.69 18.28
C GLU A 253 28.52 25.45 16.76
N ALA A 254 29.40 24.56 16.29
CA ALA A 254 29.24 23.94 14.98
C ALA A 254 27.83 23.32 14.84
N PRO A 255 27.24 23.30 13.64
CA PRO A 255 25.92 22.70 13.43
C PRO A 255 25.91 21.24 13.90
N ASP A 256 24.91 20.87 14.70
CA ASP A 256 24.73 19.47 15.14
C ASP A 256 24.33 18.60 13.94
N LEU A 257 25.27 17.79 13.45
CA LEU A 257 25.08 16.85 12.35
C LEU A 257 24.63 15.46 12.83
N SER A 258 24.45 15.26 14.14
CA SER A 258 24.02 13.97 14.69
C SER A 258 22.53 13.68 14.51
N ILE A 259 21.73 14.70 14.16
CA ILE A 259 20.31 14.61 13.86
C ILE A 259 19.91 15.66 12.82
N VAL A 260 18.89 15.37 12.02
CA VAL A 260 18.39 16.33 11.03
C VAL A 260 17.48 17.36 11.66
N ASN A 261 17.61 18.62 11.26
CA ASN A 261 16.56 19.63 11.40
C ASN A 261 16.02 20.00 10.01
N PRO A 262 14.75 19.69 9.68
CA PRO A 262 14.18 19.95 8.35
C PRO A 262 14.30 21.40 7.87
N MET A 263 14.30 22.38 8.78
CA MET A 263 14.45 23.80 8.42
C MET A 263 15.87 24.20 8.00
N ARG A 264 16.87 23.37 8.30
CA ARG A 264 18.28 23.60 7.96
C ARG A 264 18.75 22.78 6.76
N LEU A 265 17.85 22.01 6.15
CA LEU A 265 18.15 21.22 4.97
C LEU A 265 17.97 22.03 3.69
N GLU A 266 18.77 21.69 2.68
CA GLU A 266 18.48 22.04 1.29
C GLU A 266 17.07 21.59 0.92
N ARG A 267 16.39 22.39 0.07
CA ARG A 267 14.96 22.20 -0.23
C ARG A 267 14.63 20.76 -0.64
N SER A 268 15.43 20.14 -1.50
CA SER A 268 15.20 18.78 -1.99
C SER A 268 15.22 17.73 -0.86
N LEU A 269 16.12 17.87 0.11
CA LEU A 269 16.22 16.98 1.28
C LEU A 269 15.10 17.26 2.30
N ALA A 270 14.75 18.52 2.52
CA ALA A 270 13.62 18.91 3.37
C ALA A 270 12.30 18.33 2.83
N GLU A 271 12.08 18.44 1.52
CA GLU A 271 10.89 17.88 0.88
C GLU A 271 10.91 16.35 0.85
N ALA A 272 12.06 15.70 0.69
CA ALA A 272 12.18 14.25 0.71
C ALA A 272 11.54 13.64 1.96
N ILE A 273 11.65 14.31 3.11
CA ILE A 273 11.00 13.92 4.36
C ILE A 273 9.47 13.87 4.21
N CYS A 274 8.87 14.91 3.64
CA CYS A 274 7.42 15.01 3.46
C CYS A 274 6.92 14.06 2.36
N GLN A 275 7.72 13.90 1.29
CA GLN A 275 7.44 13.03 0.14
C GLN A 275 7.34 11.54 0.52
N GLN A 276 7.91 11.13 1.66
CA GLN A 276 7.70 9.79 2.19
C GLN A 276 6.22 9.40 2.28
N CYS A 277 5.34 10.37 2.53
CA CYS A 277 3.91 10.14 2.72
C CYS A 277 3.02 11.03 1.84
N HIS A 278 3.44 12.27 1.55
CA HIS A 278 2.66 13.29 0.83
C HIS A 278 3.06 13.48 -0.63
N LEU A 279 3.79 12.52 -1.19
CA LEU A 279 3.96 12.38 -2.63
C LEU A 279 3.03 11.29 -3.16
N GLN A 280 2.28 11.64 -4.19
CA GLN A 280 1.39 10.73 -4.88
C GLN A 280 2.15 10.03 -6.01
N ALA A 281 2.06 8.71 -6.03
CA ALA A 281 2.54 7.88 -7.11
C ALA A 281 1.42 6.95 -7.57
N ASP A 282 1.33 6.68 -8.87
CA ASP A 282 0.58 5.53 -9.37
C ASP A 282 1.30 4.23 -8.97
N VAL A 283 2.64 4.26 -9.01
CA VAL A 283 3.48 3.12 -8.65
C VAL A 283 4.74 3.57 -7.92
N LYS A 284 5.08 2.86 -6.83
CA LYS A 284 6.34 3.01 -6.10
C LYS A 284 7.22 1.79 -6.35
N VAL A 285 8.52 1.98 -6.57
CA VAL A 285 9.50 0.89 -6.78
C VAL A 285 10.71 1.10 -5.87
N THR A 286 10.96 0.13 -5.00
CA THR A 286 12.14 0.15 -4.09
C THR A 286 13.42 -0.07 -4.88
N VAL A 287 14.45 0.73 -4.60
CA VAL A 287 15.80 0.56 -5.15
C VAL A 287 16.37 -0.77 -4.66
N ARG A 288 17.12 -1.46 -5.52
CA ARG A 288 17.69 -2.78 -5.19
C ARG A 288 18.63 -2.70 -3.99
N GLY A 289 18.54 -3.68 -3.09
CA GLY A 289 19.32 -3.69 -1.84
C GLY A 289 18.81 -2.69 -0.80
N ARG A 290 17.55 -2.25 -0.91
CA ARG A 290 16.83 -1.45 0.09
C ARG A 290 15.51 -2.13 0.44
N ARG A 291 14.97 -1.77 1.59
CA ARG A 291 13.61 -2.09 2.03
C ARG A 291 12.76 -0.81 2.04
N PRO A 292 11.42 -0.91 1.91
CA PRO A 292 10.55 0.27 1.86
C PRO A 292 10.58 1.24 3.06
N GLY A 293 11.20 0.86 4.19
CA GLY A 293 11.34 1.71 5.38
C GLY A 293 12.80 2.04 5.74
N ASP A 294 13.73 1.88 4.81
CA ASP A 294 15.16 2.15 5.01
C ASP A 294 15.55 3.63 4.76
N PHE A 295 14.63 4.49 4.33
CA PHE A 295 14.86 5.93 4.16
C PHE A 295 15.27 6.57 5.48
N ARG A 296 16.26 7.46 5.39
CA ARG A 296 16.74 8.25 6.52
C ARG A 296 16.75 9.72 6.11
N PRO A 297 16.08 10.61 6.87
CA PRO A 297 16.18 12.06 6.68
C PRO A 297 17.65 12.51 6.59
N GLY A 298 17.95 13.37 5.62
CA GLY A 298 19.33 13.73 5.25
C GLY A 298 19.86 13.00 4.01
N LEU A 299 19.07 12.07 3.46
CA LEU A 299 19.29 11.46 2.14
C LEU A 299 18.16 11.80 1.16
N PRO A 300 18.41 11.77 -0.15
CA PRO A 300 17.35 11.85 -1.16
C PRO A 300 16.40 10.65 -1.06
N LEU A 301 15.10 10.86 -1.28
CA LEU A 301 14.12 9.76 -1.29
C LEU A 301 14.44 8.73 -2.39
N SER A 302 15.07 9.17 -3.48
CA SER A 302 15.55 8.31 -4.57
C SER A 302 16.65 7.33 -4.15
N ASP A 303 17.25 7.43 -2.97
CA ASP A 303 18.14 6.40 -2.41
C ASP A 303 17.41 5.16 -1.90
N GLU A 304 16.12 5.29 -1.60
CA GLU A 304 15.28 4.21 -1.11
C GLU A 304 14.34 3.70 -2.21
N ARG A 305 13.62 4.60 -2.87
CA ARG A 305 12.56 4.24 -3.82
C ARG A 305 12.27 5.33 -4.84
N ILE A 306 11.73 4.91 -5.98
CA ILE A 306 11.27 5.79 -7.05
C ILE A 306 9.74 5.78 -7.09
N GLU A 307 9.17 6.97 -7.23
CA GLU A 307 7.75 7.27 -7.35
C GLU A 307 7.47 7.64 -8.81
N TYR A 308 6.66 6.83 -9.47
CA TYR A 308 6.25 7.02 -10.87
C TYR A 308 4.78 7.43 -10.96
N ARG A 309 4.51 8.32 -11.92
CA ARG A 309 3.16 8.78 -12.29
C ARG A 309 2.92 8.59 -13.78
N LEU A 310 1.67 8.33 -14.16
CA LEU A 310 1.28 8.29 -15.56
C LEU A 310 1.19 9.71 -16.14
N THR A 311 1.78 9.91 -17.32
CA THR A 311 1.65 11.15 -18.09
C THR A 311 0.18 11.39 -18.42
N GLY A 312 -0.38 12.54 -18.06
CA GLY A 312 -1.80 12.82 -18.29
C GLY A 312 -2.75 12.21 -17.27
N SER A 313 -2.25 11.55 -16.21
CA SER A 313 -3.04 11.43 -14.96
C SER A 313 -3.47 12.85 -14.58
N GLY A 314 -4.76 13.13 -14.52
CA GLY A 314 -5.28 14.50 -14.40
C GLY A 314 -4.71 15.26 -13.20
N SER A 315 -4.99 16.57 -13.16
CA SER A 315 -4.69 17.40 -11.99
C SER A 315 -5.64 17.15 -10.82
N GLU A 316 -6.22 15.95 -10.72
CA GLU A 316 -7.17 15.59 -9.67
C GLU A 316 -6.49 15.70 -8.31
N MET A 317 -7.26 16.18 -7.33
CA MET A 317 -6.82 16.21 -5.96
C MET A 317 -6.83 14.79 -5.39
N THR A 318 -5.74 14.40 -4.73
CA THR A 318 -5.72 13.19 -3.91
C THR A 318 -5.32 13.50 -2.49
N VAL A 319 -5.57 12.59 -1.56
CA VAL A 319 -5.21 12.79 -0.15
C VAL A 319 -3.69 13.06 0.04
N VAL A 320 -2.84 12.62 -0.89
CA VAL A 320 -1.37 12.72 -0.81
C VAL A 320 -0.72 13.38 -2.03
N GLY A 321 -1.45 14.14 -2.85
CA GLY A 321 -0.94 14.78 -4.07
C GLY A 321 -0.28 16.15 -3.88
N HIS A 322 -0.10 16.60 -2.64
CA HIS A 322 0.25 17.98 -2.32
C HIS A 322 1.60 18.45 -2.88
N VAL A 323 2.60 17.55 -2.98
CA VAL A 323 3.94 17.89 -3.50
C VAL A 323 3.87 18.29 -4.97
N ASP A 324 3.22 17.50 -5.81
CA ASP A 324 3.11 17.78 -7.25
C ASP A 324 2.33 19.07 -7.51
N GLN A 325 1.29 19.30 -6.70
CA GLN A 325 0.49 20.51 -6.77
C GLN A 325 1.29 21.76 -6.40
N LEU A 326 2.05 21.71 -5.32
CA LEU A 326 2.92 22.81 -4.91
C LEU A 326 3.96 23.11 -5.98
N ARG A 327 4.60 22.08 -6.56
CA ARG A 327 5.59 22.21 -7.65
C ARG A 327 5.03 22.86 -8.92
N ALA A 328 3.72 22.76 -9.16
CA ALA A 328 3.03 23.43 -10.25
C ALA A 328 2.68 24.91 -9.96
N SER A 329 2.96 25.41 -8.75
CA SER A 329 2.71 26.80 -8.36
C SER A 329 3.81 27.72 -8.87
N ARG A 330 3.45 28.89 -9.40
CA ARG A 330 4.43 29.87 -9.89
C ARG A 330 5.37 30.36 -8.78
N CYS A 331 4.84 30.62 -7.59
CA CYS A 331 5.64 31.04 -6.43
C CYS A 331 6.72 30.01 -6.07
N TYR A 332 6.38 28.72 -6.10
CA TYR A 332 7.33 27.63 -5.86
C TYR A 332 8.42 27.55 -6.95
N GLN A 333 8.04 27.73 -8.22
CA GLN A 333 8.99 27.69 -9.34
C GLN A 333 9.98 28.88 -9.31
N GLN A 334 9.53 30.03 -8.82
CA GLN A 334 10.33 31.25 -8.76
C GLN A 334 11.24 31.33 -7.53
N ASP A 335 10.87 30.70 -6.42
CA ASP A 335 11.66 30.69 -5.18
C ASP A 335 12.22 29.29 -4.88
N GLN A 336 13.55 29.17 -4.97
CA GLN A 336 14.24 27.90 -4.73
C GLN A 336 14.31 27.50 -3.24
N SER A 337 13.94 28.39 -2.32
CA SER A 337 13.93 28.15 -0.87
C SER A 337 12.57 27.70 -0.33
N LEU A 338 11.48 27.92 -1.08
CA LEU A 338 10.13 27.59 -0.64
C LEU A 338 9.92 26.08 -0.57
N SER A 339 9.48 25.59 0.60
CA SER A 339 9.21 24.17 0.85
C SER A 339 7.97 23.98 1.72
N CYS A 340 7.64 22.73 2.06
CA CYS A 340 6.52 22.41 2.95
C CYS A 340 6.63 23.11 4.32
N VAL A 341 7.85 23.19 4.88
CA VAL A 341 8.11 23.74 6.22
C VAL A 341 8.14 25.27 6.26
N THR A 342 8.14 25.94 5.11
CA THR A 342 7.94 27.40 5.03
C THR A 342 6.54 27.78 5.53
N CYS A 343 5.54 26.98 5.14
CA CYS A 343 4.14 27.24 5.44
C CYS A 343 3.61 26.43 6.63
N HIS A 344 4.09 25.20 6.82
CA HIS A 344 3.59 24.27 7.83
C HIS A 344 4.58 24.08 8.99
N ASP A 345 4.06 24.09 10.21
CA ASP A 345 4.77 23.65 11.41
C ASP A 345 4.33 22.21 11.75
N SER A 346 5.29 21.28 11.74
CA SER A 346 5.08 19.85 11.97
C SER A 346 4.85 19.49 13.45
N HIS A 347 5.31 20.33 14.39
CA HIS A 347 5.15 20.12 15.83
C HIS A 347 3.95 20.88 16.37
N ASN A 348 3.75 22.11 15.90
CA ASN A 348 2.66 22.95 16.32
C ASN A 348 1.68 23.18 15.18
N PRO A 349 0.82 22.20 14.89
CA PRO A 349 -0.25 22.42 13.93
C PRO A 349 -1.40 23.09 14.66
N HIS A 350 -1.17 24.17 15.46
CA HIS A 350 -2.16 24.90 16.26
C HIS A 350 -3.50 24.71 15.60
N ARG A 351 -4.30 23.76 16.12
CA ARG A 351 -5.49 23.30 15.40
C ARG A 351 -6.35 24.52 15.40
N PRO A 352 -6.51 25.22 14.26
CA PRO A 352 -7.19 26.48 14.32
C PRO A 352 -8.60 26.12 14.76
N GLU A 353 -9.02 26.67 15.90
CA GLU A 353 -10.19 26.22 16.67
C GLU A 353 -11.44 26.18 15.79
N ASN A 354 -11.43 27.04 14.77
CA ASN A 354 -12.45 27.14 13.74
C ASN A 354 -11.80 27.48 12.37
N THR A 355 -12.65 27.55 11.35
CA THR A 355 -12.25 27.90 9.98
C THR A 355 -11.62 29.30 9.89
N ALA A 356 -12.08 30.26 10.70
CA ALA A 356 -11.58 31.64 10.64
C ALA A 356 -10.12 31.73 11.09
N ALA A 357 -9.75 31.07 12.19
CA ALA A 357 -8.37 31.03 12.66
C ALA A 357 -7.44 30.38 11.63
N ARG A 358 -7.91 29.36 10.91
CA ARG A 358 -7.14 28.67 9.86
C ARG A 358 -6.83 29.58 8.69
N ASP A 359 -7.85 30.29 8.24
CA ASP A 359 -7.76 31.19 7.10
C ASP A 359 -6.90 32.43 7.44
N ARG A 360 -6.93 32.92 8.69
CA ARG A 360 -5.99 33.94 9.19
C ARG A 360 -4.55 33.44 9.16
N LEU A 361 -4.29 32.25 9.69
CA LEU A 361 -2.94 31.66 9.69
C LEU A 361 -2.41 31.50 8.26
N ALA A 362 -3.23 30.97 7.35
CA ALA A 362 -2.87 30.84 5.94
C ALA A 362 -2.56 32.20 5.30
N ARG A 363 -3.39 33.22 5.57
CA ARG A 363 -3.14 34.60 5.11
C ARG A 363 -1.81 35.13 5.64
N THR A 364 -1.50 34.95 6.92
CA THR A 364 -0.22 35.39 7.51
C THR A 364 0.97 34.77 6.76
N LYS A 365 0.89 33.49 6.38
CA LYS A 365 1.93 32.83 5.57
C LYS A 365 2.06 33.44 4.18
N CYS A 366 0.95 33.68 3.47
CA CYS A 366 0.99 34.35 2.17
C CYS A 366 1.64 35.74 2.26
N LEU A 367 1.32 36.49 3.31
CA LEU A 367 1.79 37.87 3.49
C LEU A 367 3.28 37.99 3.90
N GLN A 368 3.97 36.87 4.13
CA GLN A 368 5.43 36.88 4.33
C GLN A 368 6.18 37.21 3.05
N CYS A 369 5.59 36.91 1.89
CA CYS A 369 6.19 37.16 0.57
C CYS A 369 5.34 38.08 -0.32
N HIS A 370 4.03 38.18 -0.06
CA HIS A 370 3.10 39.00 -0.83
C HIS A 370 2.59 40.19 -0.03
N GLN A 371 2.41 41.34 -0.69
CA GLN A 371 1.70 42.46 -0.10
C GLN A 371 0.19 42.28 -0.29
N ALA A 372 -0.62 42.83 0.63
CA ALA A 372 -2.07 42.72 0.56
C ALA A 372 -2.69 43.36 -0.72
N GLY A 373 -1.95 44.26 -1.38
CA GLY A 373 -2.30 44.88 -2.65
C GLY A 373 -2.06 44.01 -3.87
N ASP A 374 -1.18 43.00 -3.79
CA ASP A 374 -0.78 42.15 -4.92
C ASP A 374 -1.92 41.26 -5.44
N CYS A 375 -2.99 41.10 -4.64
CA CYS A 375 -4.15 40.29 -4.97
C CYS A 375 -4.94 40.81 -6.20
N GLY A 376 -4.81 42.09 -6.56
CA GLY A 376 -5.55 42.71 -7.66
C GLY A 376 -7.05 42.96 -7.40
N GLU A 377 -7.66 42.29 -6.42
CA GLU A 377 -9.05 42.52 -5.99
C GLU A 377 -9.10 43.48 -4.80
N ALA A 378 -9.99 44.48 -4.83
CA ALA A 378 -10.11 45.46 -3.75
C ALA A 378 -10.53 44.82 -2.43
N LYS A 379 -9.94 45.26 -1.30
CA LYS A 379 -10.23 44.72 0.05
C LYS A 379 -11.73 44.74 0.39
N THR A 380 -12.45 45.78 0.00
CA THR A 380 -13.89 45.91 0.21
C THR A 380 -14.66 44.78 -0.46
N ILE A 381 -14.29 44.42 -1.70
CA ILE A 381 -14.89 43.31 -2.45
C ILE A 381 -14.55 41.98 -1.78
N ARG A 382 -13.28 41.76 -1.42
CA ARG A 382 -12.84 40.53 -0.73
C ARG A 382 -13.58 40.31 0.59
N MET A 383 -13.75 41.38 1.37
CA MET A 383 -14.45 41.33 2.65
C MET A 383 -15.97 41.12 2.48
N ALA A 384 -16.57 41.62 1.39
CA ALA A 384 -17.98 41.41 1.08
C ALA A 384 -18.27 39.97 0.63
N THR A 385 -17.41 39.37 -0.19
CA THR A 385 -17.62 38.01 -0.72
C THR A 385 -17.11 36.92 0.21
N ARG A 386 -16.09 37.20 1.04
CA ARG A 386 -15.52 36.28 2.03
C ARG A 386 -15.19 36.98 3.35
N PRO A 387 -16.21 37.26 4.18
CA PRO A 387 -16.04 38.03 5.43
C PRO A 387 -15.17 37.31 6.46
N VAL A 388 -14.99 35.99 6.32
CA VAL A 388 -14.09 35.22 7.19
C VAL A 388 -12.64 35.51 6.81
N ALA A 389 -12.03 36.43 7.56
CA ALA A 389 -10.58 36.65 7.65
C ALA A 389 -9.85 37.26 6.43
N ASP A 390 -10.53 37.78 5.41
CA ASP A 390 -9.88 38.26 4.17
C ASP A 390 -8.96 37.15 3.59
N SER A 391 -9.50 35.94 3.48
CA SER A 391 -8.70 34.72 3.23
C SER A 391 -8.13 34.63 1.81
N CYS A 392 -6.81 34.70 1.67
CA CYS A 392 -6.10 34.47 0.40
C CYS A 392 -6.30 33.02 -0.10
N ALA A 393 -6.18 32.06 0.82
CA ALA A 393 -6.37 30.63 0.53
C ALA A 393 -7.80 30.28 0.09
N GLY A 394 -8.78 31.17 0.33
CA GLY A 394 -10.15 31.03 -0.17
C GLY A 394 -10.23 30.93 -1.69
N CYS A 395 -9.46 31.75 -2.42
CA CYS A 395 -9.39 31.78 -3.89
C CYS A 395 -8.20 30.99 -4.41
N HIS A 396 -7.02 31.22 -3.84
CA HIS A 396 -5.76 30.73 -4.43
C HIS A 396 -5.46 29.27 -4.11
N MET A 397 -6.23 28.67 -3.19
CA MET A 397 -6.14 27.26 -2.81
C MET A 397 -7.57 26.70 -2.65
N PRO A 398 -8.33 26.52 -3.74
CA PRO A 398 -9.73 26.12 -3.66
C PRO A 398 -9.88 24.77 -2.94
N ARG A 399 -11.03 24.57 -2.27
CA ARG A 399 -11.38 23.25 -1.75
C ARG A 399 -11.92 22.41 -2.89
N VAL A 400 -11.35 21.22 -3.06
CA VAL A 400 -11.69 20.28 -4.12
C VAL A 400 -11.84 18.89 -3.49
N ASP A 401 -12.79 18.13 -4.02
CA ASP A 401 -13.01 16.74 -3.62
C ASP A 401 -11.79 15.89 -4.00
N THR A 402 -11.58 14.81 -3.28
CA THR A 402 -10.42 13.92 -3.45
C THR A 402 -10.81 12.59 -4.09
N ASP A 403 -9.81 11.79 -4.43
CA ASP A 403 -9.95 10.38 -4.83
C ASP A 403 -10.63 9.48 -3.77
N ILE A 404 -10.75 9.97 -2.52
CA ILE A 404 -11.53 9.31 -1.48
C ILE A 404 -12.91 9.99 -1.36
N PRO A 405 -14.01 9.24 -1.52
CA PRO A 405 -15.36 9.77 -1.39
C PRO A 405 -15.56 10.53 -0.07
N HIS A 406 -16.25 11.66 -0.16
CA HIS A 406 -16.64 12.51 0.99
C HIS A 406 -15.47 13.16 1.74
N ILE A 407 -14.29 13.24 1.12
CA ILE A 407 -13.13 13.97 1.64
C ILE A 407 -12.74 15.04 0.63
N ALA A 408 -12.60 16.28 1.12
CA ALA A 408 -12.14 17.42 0.34
C ALA A 408 -10.96 18.12 1.02
N PHE A 409 -9.97 18.51 0.23
CA PHE A 409 -8.78 19.25 0.69
C PHE A 409 -8.64 20.59 -0.02
N ARG A 410 -7.85 21.49 0.59
CA ARG A 410 -7.37 22.70 -0.09
C ARG A 410 -6.31 22.29 -1.11
N HIS A 411 -6.49 22.65 -2.37
CA HIS A 411 -5.53 22.36 -3.42
C HIS A 411 -4.21 23.13 -3.17
N HIS A 412 -3.06 22.47 -3.34
CA HIS A 412 -1.74 23.05 -3.06
C HIS A 412 -1.06 23.69 -4.29
N ARG A 413 -1.72 23.69 -5.46
CA ARG A 413 -1.35 24.56 -6.58
C ARG A 413 -1.87 25.95 -6.29
N ILE A 414 -0.98 26.82 -5.84
CA ILE A 414 -1.25 28.20 -5.50
C ILE A 414 -1.26 28.99 -6.81
N ALA A 415 -2.44 29.44 -7.23
CA ALA A 415 -2.62 30.15 -8.49
C ALA A 415 -3.83 31.08 -8.43
N VAL A 416 -4.02 31.88 -9.48
CA VAL A 416 -5.30 32.55 -9.77
C VAL A 416 -6.08 31.63 -10.68
N PHE A 417 -7.24 31.15 -10.23
CA PHE A 417 -8.10 30.25 -11.00
C PHE A 417 -9.26 31.03 -11.64
N PRO A 418 -9.54 30.84 -12.94
CA PRO A 418 -10.81 31.25 -13.52
C PRO A 418 -11.97 30.53 -12.80
N ALA A 419 -13.12 31.19 -12.65
CA ALA A 419 -14.27 30.65 -11.91
C ALA A 419 -14.78 29.31 -12.49
N GLU A 420 -14.69 29.14 -13.81
CA GLU A 420 -15.08 27.93 -14.54
C GLU A 420 -14.14 26.76 -14.22
N THR A 421 -12.82 27.00 -14.13
CA THR A 421 -11.80 25.98 -13.87
C THR A 421 -11.92 25.35 -12.47
N ILE A 422 -12.45 26.06 -11.46
CA ILE A 422 -12.62 25.51 -10.11
C ILE A 422 -13.68 24.38 -10.09
N LYS A 423 -14.72 24.46 -10.93
CA LYS A 423 -15.72 23.38 -11.06
C LYS A 423 -15.10 22.12 -11.70
N ASP A 424 -14.28 22.31 -12.74
CA ASP A 424 -13.67 21.20 -13.49
C ASP A 424 -12.55 20.48 -12.71
N MET A 425 -11.97 21.11 -11.68
CA MET A 425 -10.95 20.48 -10.83
C MET A 425 -11.48 19.33 -9.96
N GLY A 426 -12.80 19.26 -9.73
CA GLY A 426 -13.45 18.17 -8.99
C GLY A 426 -14.07 17.07 -9.88
N ASP A 427 -14.32 17.37 -11.16
CA ASP A 427 -15.07 16.50 -12.10
C ASP A 427 -14.20 15.89 -13.21
N ASN A 428 -12.89 16.16 -13.22
CA ASN A 428 -11.98 15.73 -14.28
C ASN A 428 -11.64 14.23 -14.19
N GLN A 429 -12.58 13.37 -14.60
CA GLN A 429 -12.26 11.98 -14.89
C GLN A 429 -11.04 11.94 -15.83
N PRO A 430 -9.94 11.28 -15.44
CA PRO A 430 -8.74 11.29 -16.25
C PRO A 430 -9.08 10.74 -17.65
N ASN A 431 -8.52 11.37 -18.69
CA ASN A 431 -8.53 10.76 -20.01
C ASN A 431 -7.53 9.59 -20.02
N LEU A 432 -7.91 8.51 -19.34
CA LEU A 432 -7.13 7.30 -19.10
C LEU A 432 -6.75 6.59 -20.40
N ALA A 433 -7.41 6.92 -21.51
CA ALA A 433 -7.13 6.38 -22.83
C ALA A 433 -5.86 6.97 -23.49
N ALA A 434 -5.34 8.11 -23.01
CA ALA A 434 -4.16 8.78 -23.57
C ALA A 434 -2.89 8.68 -22.70
N ALA A 435 -3.01 8.16 -21.47
CA ALA A 435 -1.93 8.12 -20.48
C ALA A 435 -1.24 6.75 -20.47
N ASP A 436 -0.16 6.59 -21.24
CA ASP A 436 0.54 5.30 -21.39
C ASP A 436 1.99 5.31 -20.85
N GLN A 437 2.58 6.48 -20.59
CA GLN A 437 3.97 6.61 -20.15
C GLN A 437 4.10 6.93 -18.67
N LEU A 438 5.05 6.29 -17.99
CA LEU A 438 5.43 6.61 -16.62
C LEU A 438 6.57 7.65 -16.58
N THR A 439 6.41 8.69 -15.77
CA THR A 439 7.43 9.70 -15.47
C THR A 439 7.67 9.81 -13.97
N THR A 440 8.78 10.42 -13.58
CA THR A 440 9.10 10.72 -12.19
C THR A 440 9.69 12.12 -12.06
N ILE A 441 9.45 12.76 -10.93
CA ILE A 441 10.04 14.07 -10.56
C ILE A 441 11.41 13.92 -9.89
N GLN A 442 11.81 12.69 -9.57
CA GLN A 442 13.07 12.39 -8.90
C GLN A 442 14.20 12.34 -9.92
N ASP A 443 15.37 12.87 -9.56
CA ASP A 443 16.56 12.76 -10.39
C ASP A 443 17.09 11.32 -10.37
N LEU A 444 17.20 10.72 -11.56
CA LEU A 444 17.71 9.36 -11.76
C LEU A 444 19.10 9.34 -12.41
N SER A 445 19.72 10.50 -12.67
CA SER A 445 20.96 10.65 -13.44
C SER A 445 22.13 9.83 -12.88
N ARG A 446 22.18 9.62 -11.57
CA ARG A 446 23.20 8.81 -10.88
C ARG A 446 23.08 7.30 -11.10
N PHE A 447 21.91 6.82 -11.53
CA PHE A 447 21.68 5.40 -11.75
C PHE A 447 22.15 5.00 -13.15
N SER A 448 22.76 3.82 -13.25
CA SER A 448 23.09 3.24 -14.54
C SER A 448 21.82 3.00 -15.37
N ARG A 449 21.97 2.91 -16.70
CA ARG A 449 20.83 2.65 -17.58
C ARG A 449 20.08 1.37 -17.21
N ALA A 450 20.81 0.31 -16.84
CA ALA A 450 20.21 -0.95 -16.41
C ALA A 450 19.36 -0.81 -15.14
N GLU A 451 19.79 0.02 -14.17
CA GLU A 451 19.01 0.29 -12.95
C GLU A 451 17.75 1.12 -13.27
N GLN A 452 17.87 2.12 -14.16
CA GLN A 452 16.71 2.89 -14.62
C GLN A 452 15.68 2.00 -15.33
N ASP A 453 16.14 1.13 -16.25
CA ASP A 453 15.28 0.19 -16.97
C ASP A 453 14.65 -0.83 -16.00
N ARG A 454 15.40 -1.32 -15.00
CA ARG A 454 14.88 -2.21 -13.94
C ARG A 454 13.76 -1.53 -13.14
N MET A 455 13.99 -0.31 -12.68
CA MET A 455 13.02 0.43 -11.87
C MET A 455 11.75 0.74 -12.67
N LEU A 456 11.90 1.23 -13.90
CA LEU A 456 10.77 1.53 -14.78
C LEU A 456 10.02 0.26 -15.23
N GLY A 457 10.75 -0.82 -15.53
CA GLY A 457 10.17 -2.10 -15.90
C GLY A 457 9.34 -2.71 -14.77
N LEU A 458 9.84 -2.66 -13.52
CA LEU A 458 9.08 -3.09 -12.35
C LEU A 458 7.88 -2.17 -12.09
N ALA A 459 7.96 -0.89 -12.44
CA ALA A 459 6.85 0.03 -12.31
C ALA A 459 5.70 -0.34 -13.26
N TYR A 460 5.98 -0.56 -14.55
CA TYR A 460 4.99 -1.06 -15.51
C TYR A 460 4.46 -2.44 -15.13
N TYR A 461 5.31 -3.32 -14.62
CA TYR A 461 4.90 -4.62 -14.09
C TYR A 461 3.95 -4.47 -12.90
N ARG A 462 4.09 -3.49 -12.00
CA ARG A 462 3.07 -3.32 -10.95
C ARG A 462 1.78 -2.70 -11.49
N LEU A 463 1.89 -1.81 -12.47
CA LEU A 463 0.74 -1.11 -13.04
C LEU A 463 -0.21 -2.03 -13.82
N HIS A 464 0.31 -3.07 -14.49
CA HIS A 464 -0.55 -3.98 -15.29
C HIS A 464 -1.60 -4.72 -14.43
N PHE A 465 -1.36 -4.90 -13.13
CA PHE A 465 -2.35 -5.43 -12.18
C PHE A 465 -3.38 -4.40 -11.71
N GLN A 466 -3.05 -3.11 -11.77
CA GLN A 466 -3.90 -2.02 -11.30
C GLN A 466 -4.82 -1.46 -12.40
N ARG A 467 -4.46 -1.69 -13.67
CA ARG A 467 -5.11 -1.12 -14.85
C ARG A 467 -5.44 -2.21 -15.90
N PRO A 468 -6.48 -3.04 -15.67
CA PRO A 468 -6.77 -4.19 -16.53
C PRO A 468 -7.03 -3.85 -18.00
N TRP A 469 -7.53 -2.64 -18.30
CA TRP A 469 -7.84 -2.19 -19.66
C TRP A 469 -6.61 -1.91 -20.54
N GLN A 470 -5.42 -1.74 -19.95
CA GLN A 470 -4.13 -1.55 -20.65
C GLN A 470 -3.13 -2.68 -20.32
N HIS A 471 -3.63 -3.80 -19.80
CA HIS A 471 -2.83 -4.91 -19.29
C HIS A 471 -1.71 -5.35 -20.24
N GLY A 472 -2.05 -5.64 -21.52
CA GLY A 472 -1.08 -6.15 -22.49
C GLY A 472 0.04 -5.16 -22.84
N GLU A 473 -0.26 -3.86 -22.93
CA GLU A 473 0.74 -2.84 -23.27
C GLU A 473 1.75 -2.64 -22.14
N PHE A 474 1.27 -2.53 -20.90
CA PHE A 474 2.13 -2.40 -19.74
C PHE A 474 2.97 -3.66 -19.52
N LEU A 475 2.39 -4.85 -19.71
CA LEU A 475 3.13 -6.12 -19.61
C LEU A 475 4.24 -6.21 -20.67
N ALA A 476 3.97 -5.81 -21.92
CA ALA A 476 4.96 -5.80 -22.98
C ALA A 476 6.11 -4.80 -22.73
N ARG A 477 5.81 -3.61 -22.21
CA ARG A 477 6.84 -2.62 -21.80
C ARG A 477 7.68 -3.14 -20.66
N ALA A 478 7.02 -3.70 -19.63
CA ALA A 478 7.69 -4.31 -18.49
C ALA A 478 8.64 -5.42 -18.95
N ASN A 479 8.18 -6.34 -19.80
CA ASN A 479 9.02 -7.44 -20.30
C ASN A 479 10.29 -6.93 -20.98
N ARG A 480 10.17 -5.99 -21.92
CA ARG A 480 11.30 -5.43 -22.66
C ARG A 480 12.34 -4.76 -21.76
N LEU A 481 11.88 -3.92 -20.83
CA LEU A 481 12.75 -3.20 -19.89
C LEU A 481 13.44 -4.15 -18.92
N LEU A 482 12.70 -5.12 -18.37
CA LEU A 482 13.24 -6.09 -17.45
C LEU A 482 14.20 -7.05 -18.15
N GLU A 483 13.93 -7.48 -19.40
CA GLU A 483 14.85 -8.22 -20.25
C GLU A 483 16.17 -7.47 -20.44
N ALA A 484 16.12 -6.21 -20.87
CA ALA A 484 17.29 -5.36 -21.04
C ALA A 484 18.09 -5.21 -19.74
N ALA A 485 17.42 -4.90 -18.62
CA ALA A 485 18.09 -4.70 -17.34
C ALA A 485 18.84 -5.95 -16.84
N GLY A 486 18.23 -7.12 -16.94
CA GLY A 486 18.85 -8.37 -16.47
C GLY A 486 19.89 -8.97 -17.42
N THR A 487 20.27 -8.29 -18.51
CA THR A 487 21.54 -8.57 -19.20
C THR A 487 22.74 -8.13 -18.36
N THR A 488 22.54 -7.13 -17.49
CA THR A 488 23.58 -6.50 -16.68
C THR A 488 23.40 -6.78 -15.19
N ILE A 489 22.15 -6.77 -14.70
CA ILE A 489 21.82 -6.98 -13.29
C ILE A 489 21.61 -8.47 -13.01
N ARG A 490 22.43 -9.04 -12.13
CA ARG A 490 22.37 -10.43 -11.66
C ARG A 490 22.05 -10.47 -10.17
N GLY A 491 21.31 -11.49 -9.73
CA GLY A 491 20.99 -11.72 -8.32
C GLY A 491 19.92 -10.78 -7.73
N ASP A 492 19.10 -10.14 -8.57
CA ASP A 492 17.95 -9.34 -8.12
C ASP A 492 16.69 -10.22 -8.05
N ALA A 493 16.32 -10.64 -6.84
CA ALA A 493 15.14 -11.47 -6.61
C ALA A 493 13.83 -10.81 -7.12
N ALA A 494 13.71 -9.48 -7.02
CA ALA A 494 12.49 -8.78 -7.46
C ALA A 494 12.36 -8.78 -8.99
N LEU A 495 13.49 -8.58 -9.69
CA LEU A 495 13.58 -8.66 -11.14
C LEU A 495 13.24 -10.08 -11.62
N ASP A 496 13.86 -11.10 -11.03
CA ASP A 496 13.66 -12.49 -11.42
C ASP A 496 12.23 -12.98 -11.10
N ALA A 497 11.64 -12.55 -9.98
CA ALA A 497 10.25 -12.88 -9.66
C ALA A 497 9.25 -12.24 -10.65
N ALA A 498 9.47 -10.98 -11.02
CA ALA A 498 8.64 -10.32 -12.04
C ALA A 498 8.77 -11.03 -13.41
N ARG A 499 10.00 -11.39 -13.82
CA ARG A 499 10.24 -12.17 -15.05
C ARG A 499 9.56 -13.55 -15.00
N ALA A 500 9.53 -14.20 -13.84
CA ALA A 500 8.85 -15.49 -13.67
C ALA A 500 7.34 -15.37 -13.92
N GLU A 501 6.69 -14.34 -13.35
CA GLU A 501 5.26 -14.10 -13.56
C GLU A 501 4.94 -13.67 -14.99
N ILE A 502 5.72 -12.75 -15.57
CA ILE A 502 5.55 -12.33 -16.98
C ILE A 502 5.68 -13.52 -17.93
N ALA A 503 6.69 -14.38 -17.71
CA ALA A 503 6.87 -15.59 -18.51
C ALA A 503 5.69 -16.58 -18.34
N TRP A 504 5.12 -16.67 -17.13
CA TRP A 504 3.95 -17.50 -16.88
C TRP A 504 2.72 -16.97 -17.63
N GLU A 505 2.43 -15.68 -17.52
CA GLU A 505 1.30 -15.03 -18.18
C GLU A 505 1.40 -15.10 -19.71
N THR A 506 2.61 -14.98 -20.25
CA THR A 506 2.89 -15.10 -21.69
C THR A 506 3.08 -16.55 -22.17
N ARG A 507 2.73 -17.55 -21.33
CA ARG A 507 2.79 -18.99 -21.64
C ARG A 507 4.18 -19.54 -21.96
N GLN A 508 5.24 -18.87 -21.53
CA GLN A 508 6.63 -19.31 -21.62
C GLN A 508 7.01 -20.18 -20.41
N VAL A 509 6.34 -21.33 -20.24
CA VAL A 509 6.45 -22.21 -19.06
C VAL A 509 7.90 -22.59 -18.70
N PRO A 510 8.81 -22.94 -19.66
CA PRO A 510 10.20 -23.23 -19.32
C PRO A 510 10.93 -22.03 -18.71
N ALA A 511 10.70 -20.82 -19.24
CA ALA A 511 11.31 -19.60 -18.73
C ALA A 511 10.75 -19.24 -17.33
N ALA A 512 9.43 -19.31 -17.16
CA ALA A 512 8.76 -19.09 -15.88
C ALA A 512 9.34 -19.99 -14.78
N ASN A 513 9.51 -21.27 -15.09
CA ASN A 513 10.09 -22.25 -14.17
C ASN A 513 11.56 -21.94 -13.81
N ARG A 514 12.37 -21.53 -14.79
CA ARG A 514 13.78 -21.16 -14.55
C ARG A 514 13.89 -19.95 -13.64
N TRP A 515 13.15 -18.88 -13.92
CA TRP A 515 13.18 -17.66 -13.11
C TRP A 515 12.64 -17.88 -11.70
N ALA A 516 11.54 -18.62 -11.54
CA ALA A 516 11.01 -18.98 -10.23
C ALA A 516 12.04 -19.78 -9.41
N ASN A 517 12.72 -20.76 -10.02
CA ASN A 517 13.79 -21.50 -9.34
C ASN A 517 14.92 -20.58 -8.85
N ARG A 518 15.41 -19.66 -9.70
CA ARG A 518 16.48 -18.73 -9.30
C ARG A 518 16.12 -17.97 -8.03
N VAL A 519 14.89 -17.46 -7.93
CA VAL A 519 14.42 -16.76 -6.72
C VAL A 519 14.32 -17.70 -5.52
N LEU A 520 13.83 -18.93 -5.72
CA LEU A 520 13.68 -19.90 -4.62
C LEU A 520 15.01 -20.41 -4.07
N ASP A 521 16.06 -20.43 -4.90
CA ASP A 521 17.42 -20.83 -4.56
C ASP A 521 18.23 -19.70 -3.89
N MET A 522 17.76 -18.44 -3.96
CA MET A 522 18.40 -17.30 -3.28
C MET A 522 18.16 -17.32 -1.77
N HIS A 523 19.17 -16.87 -1.01
CA HIS A 523 19.06 -16.65 0.43
C HIS A 523 18.50 -15.25 0.75
N ASN A 524 17.83 -15.11 1.90
CA ASN A 524 17.34 -13.83 2.44
C ASN A 524 16.38 -13.04 1.51
N VAL A 525 15.59 -13.74 0.70
CA VAL A 525 14.57 -13.12 -0.16
C VAL A 525 13.40 -12.62 0.68
N GLU A 526 12.93 -11.39 0.42
CA GLU A 526 11.73 -10.85 1.06
C GLU A 526 10.53 -11.80 0.88
N SER A 527 9.75 -12.04 1.94
CA SER A 527 8.64 -13.01 1.90
C SER A 527 7.64 -12.71 0.79
N SER A 528 7.38 -11.44 0.46
CA SER A 528 6.48 -11.06 -0.63
C SER A 528 7.00 -11.51 -2.01
N ILE A 529 8.29 -11.30 -2.28
CA ILE A 529 8.98 -11.70 -3.50
C ILE A 529 9.07 -13.23 -3.58
N ARG A 530 9.38 -13.88 -2.46
CA ARG A 530 9.41 -15.35 -2.39
C ARG A 530 8.04 -15.96 -2.66
N ALA A 531 6.96 -15.33 -2.15
CA ALA A 531 5.59 -15.78 -2.42
C ALA A 531 5.22 -15.69 -3.92
N MET A 532 5.72 -14.70 -4.65
CA MET A 532 5.55 -14.61 -6.12
C MET A 532 6.19 -15.80 -6.83
N ALA A 533 7.45 -16.11 -6.49
CA ALA A 533 8.16 -17.24 -7.07
C ALA A 533 7.52 -18.60 -6.70
N LEU A 534 7.09 -18.77 -5.45
CA LEU A 534 6.33 -19.94 -5.01
C LEU A 534 5.01 -20.09 -5.79
N HIS A 535 4.29 -18.99 -6.00
CA HIS A 535 3.06 -18.99 -6.77
C HIS A 535 3.31 -19.49 -8.20
N VAL A 536 4.24 -18.88 -8.94
CA VAL A 536 4.59 -19.33 -10.30
C VAL A 536 5.06 -20.79 -10.30
N LYS A 537 5.96 -21.15 -9.39
CA LYS A 537 6.53 -22.51 -9.34
C LYS A 537 5.46 -23.57 -9.11
N THR A 538 4.53 -23.31 -8.20
CA THR A 538 3.42 -24.24 -7.90
C THR A 538 2.49 -24.38 -9.10
N GLN A 539 2.18 -23.29 -9.82
CA GLN A 539 1.40 -23.38 -11.06
C GLN A 539 2.07 -24.26 -12.11
N VAL A 540 3.38 -24.07 -12.35
CA VAL A 540 4.15 -24.89 -13.30
C VAL A 540 4.12 -26.38 -12.91
N LEU A 541 4.29 -26.70 -11.63
CA LEU A 541 4.28 -28.09 -11.15
C LEU A 541 2.89 -28.71 -11.27
N MET A 542 1.84 -27.95 -10.97
CA MET A 542 0.45 -28.40 -11.11
C MET A 542 0.09 -28.66 -12.57
N GLU A 543 0.50 -27.81 -13.51
CA GLU A 543 0.29 -28.03 -14.95
C GLU A 543 0.98 -29.33 -15.43
N ARG A 544 2.12 -29.67 -14.84
CA ARG A 544 2.85 -30.93 -15.09
C ARG A 544 2.33 -32.12 -14.27
N SER A 545 1.28 -31.94 -13.48
CA SER A 545 0.77 -32.94 -12.53
C SER A 545 1.80 -33.45 -11.51
N ASP A 546 2.87 -32.68 -11.24
CA ASP A 546 3.91 -33.01 -10.26
C ASP A 546 3.49 -32.56 -8.85
N LEU A 547 2.42 -33.18 -8.34
CA LEU A 547 1.78 -32.81 -7.07
C LEU A 547 2.70 -33.03 -5.88
N LYS A 548 3.56 -34.05 -5.93
CA LYS A 548 4.52 -34.39 -4.87
C LYS A 548 5.46 -33.21 -4.57
N ARG A 549 5.86 -32.46 -5.59
CA ARG A 549 6.69 -31.25 -5.43
C ARG A 549 5.87 -29.98 -5.25
N ALA A 550 4.65 -29.91 -5.76
CA ALA A 550 3.78 -28.74 -5.58
C ALA A 550 3.32 -28.55 -4.13
N ILE A 551 2.90 -29.63 -3.46
CA ILE A 551 2.35 -29.60 -2.09
C ILE A 551 3.28 -28.92 -1.05
N PRO A 552 4.57 -29.25 -0.91
CA PRO A 552 5.43 -28.59 0.07
C PRO A 552 5.59 -27.09 -0.20
N LEU A 553 5.65 -26.68 -1.47
CA LEU A 553 5.74 -25.26 -1.85
C LEU A 553 4.43 -24.50 -1.59
N LEU A 554 3.28 -25.16 -1.82
CA LEU A 554 1.97 -24.60 -1.44
C LEU A 554 1.83 -24.47 0.07
N ARG A 555 2.32 -25.44 0.87
CA ARG A 555 2.37 -25.32 2.33
C ARG A 555 3.17 -24.10 2.75
N GLU A 556 4.37 -23.92 2.19
CA GLU A 556 5.18 -22.73 2.45
C GLU A 556 4.44 -21.44 2.06
N LEU A 557 3.85 -21.40 0.86
CA LEU A 557 3.09 -20.24 0.37
C LEU A 557 1.95 -19.84 1.34
N THR A 558 1.21 -20.82 1.85
CA THR A 558 0.12 -20.60 2.81
C THR A 558 0.58 -20.12 4.19
N THR A 559 1.88 -20.23 4.53
CA THR A 559 2.44 -19.59 5.73
C THR A 559 2.74 -18.10 5.51
N ILE A 560 3.12 -17.72 4.29
CA ILE A 560 3.45 -16.34 3.93
C ILE A 560 2.18 -15.53 3.60
N ARG A 561 1.21 -16.16 2.92
CA ARG A 561 -0.02 -15.52 2.46
C ARG A 561 -1.24 -16.10 3.19
N ARG A 562 -2.03 -15.21 3.79
CA ARG A 562 -3.39 -15.54 4.26
C ARG A 562 -4.39 -15.38 3.11
N ASP A 563 -4.24 -16.21 2.08
CA ASP A 563 -5.05 -16.17 0.86
C ASP A 563 -5.86 -17.47 0.72
N PRO A 564 -7.19 -17.40 0.55
CA PRO A 564 -8.00 -18.60 0.47
C PRO A 564 -7.78 -19.38 -0.84
N LEU A 565 -7.27 -18.75 -1.92
CA LEU A 565 -6.97 -19.45 -3.16
C LEU A 565 -5.75 -20.37 -2.98
N ASP A 566 -4.71 -19.90 -2.29
CA ASP A 566 -3.51 -20.70 -2.01
C ASP A 566 -3.87 -21.96 -1.20
N TRP A 567 -4.74 -21.82 -0.20
CA TRP A 567 -5.29 -22.94 0.58
C TRP A 567 -6.17 -23.88 -0.25
N ALA A 568 -7.00 -23.34 -1.15
CA ALA A 568 -7.83 -24.14 -2.04
C ALA A 568 -6.98 -24.97 -3.02
N GLN A 569 -5.90 -24.39 -3.56
CA GLN A 569 -4.93 -25.10 -4.41
C GLN A 569 -4.22 -26.21 -3.64
N LEU A 570 -3.79 -25.94 -2.40
CA LEU A 570 -3.20 -26.94 -1.52
C LEU A 570 -4.17 -28.10 -1.26
N GLY A 571 -5.41 -27.80 -0.86
CA GLY A 571 -6.44 -28.81 -0.60
C GLY A 571 -6.78 -29.64 -1.83
N HIS A 572 -6.79 -29.02 -3.02
CA HIS A 572 -6.99 -29.73 -4.27
C HIS A 572 -5.84 -30.72 -4.57
N CYS A 573 -4.59 -30.26 -4.47
CA CYS A 573 -3.41 -31.12 -4.69
C CYS A 573 -3.36 -32.29 -3.71
N GLN A 574 -3.69 -32.05 -2.43
CA GLN A 574 -3.77 -33.09 -1.40
C GLN A 574 -4.87 -34.11 -1.70
N SER A 575 -6.05 -33.64 -2.12
CA SER A 575 -7.16 -34.54 -2.48
C SER A 575 -6.80 -35.43 -3.67
N LEU A 576 -6.14 -34.88 -4.69
CA LEU A 576 -5.68 -35.65 -5.86
C LEU A 576 -4.56 -36.65 -5.51
N SER A 577 -3.73 -36.33 -4.51
CA SER A 577 -2.66 -37.21 -4.02
C SER A 577 -3.14 -38.25 -3.00
N GLY A 578 -4.45 -38.31 -2.70
CA GLY A 578 -5.03 -39.23 -1.73
C GLY A 578 -4.95 -38.79 -0.25
N ASP A 579 -4.32 -37.65 0.04
CA ASP A 579 -4.24 -37.05 1.38
C ASP A 579 -5.59 -36.41 1.77
N THR A 580 -6.54 -37.25 2.17
CA THR A 580 -7.91 -36.83 2.50
C THR A 580 -7.94 -35.93 3.73
N ALA A 581 -7.16 -36.26 4.77
CA ALA A 581 -7.10 -35.48 6.00
C ALA A 581 -6.51 -34.08 5.76
N GLY A 582 -5.39 -34.01 5.02
CA GLY A 582 -4.80 -32.74 4.64
C GLY A 582 -5.71 -31.90 3.75
N ALA A 583 -6.39 -32.52 2.78
CA ALA A 583 -7.34 -31.81 1.93
C ALA A 583 -8.50 -31.19 2.73
N ILE A 584 -9.06 -31.92 3.69
CA ILE A 584 -10.09 -31.39 4.61
C ILE A 584 -9.54 -30.19 5.37
N SER A 585 -8.39 -30.33 6.02
CA SER A 585 -7.76 -29.25 6.79
C SER A 585 -7.56 -28.00 5.95
N SER A 586 -7.05 -28.15 4.72
CA SER A 586 -6.80 -27.03 3.82
C SER A 586 -8.09 -26.34 3.38
N PHE A 587 -9.12 -27.10 2.99
CA PHE A 587 -10.42 -26.53 2.63
C PHE A 587 -11.16 -25.90 3.82
N GLU A 588 -10.96 -26.38 5.04
CA GLU A 588 -11.49 -25.71 6.23
C GLU A 588 -10.80 -24.37 6.49
N GLN A 589 -9.49 -24.26 6.28
CA GLN A 589 -8.80 -22.96 6.34
C GLN A 589 -9.33 -21.97 5.31
N VAL A 590 -9.73 -22.45 4.12
CA VAL A 590 -10.43 -21.61 3.15
C VAL A 590 -11.70 -21.01 3.76
N LEU A 591 -12.51 -21.81 4.47
CA LEU A 591 -13.72 -21.33 5.14
C LEU A 591 -13.43 -20.44 6.35
N VAL A 592 -12.28 -20.58 7.02
CA VAL A 592 -11.85 -19.63 8.08
C VAL A 592 -11.54 -18.24 7.48
N ILE A 593 -10.96 -18.20 6.28
CA ILE A 593 -10.55 -16.95 5.62
C ILE A 593 -11.71 -16.35 4.80
N ALA A 594 -12.54 -17.20 4.20
CA ALA A 594 -13.68 -16.85 3.35
C ALA A 594 -14.86 -17.80 3.62
N PRO A 595 -15.68 -17.56 4.67
CA PRO A 595 -16.76 -18.47 5.08
C PRO A 595 -17.89 -18.65 4.07
N GLY A 596 -18.17 -17.63 3.25
CA GLY A 596 -19.30 -17.63 2.31
C GLY A 596 -19.08 -18.41 1.00
N GLN A 597 -18.26 -19.46 1.00
CA GLN A 597 -17.81 -20.15 -0.21
C GLN A 597 -18.55 -21.49 -0.41
N GLY A 598 -19.73 -21.47 -1.04
CA GLY A 598 -20.55 -22.67 -1.29
C GLY A 598 -19.81 -23.78 -2.06
N ALA A 599 -18.93 -23.41 -3.00
CA ALA A 599 -18.09 -24.34 -3.74
C ALA A 599 -17.15 -25.17 -2.85
N ILE A 600 -16.63 -24.57 -1.77
CA ILE A 600 -15.73 -25.24 -0.82
C ILE A 600 -16.51 -26.21 0.06
N HIS A 601 -17.72 -25.84 0.50
CA HIS A 601 -18.63 -26.77 1.17
C HIS A 601 -18.97 -27.97 0.26
N LYS A 602 -19.19 -27.74 -1.04
CA LYS A 602 -19.43 -28.82 -2.02
C LYS A 602 -18.22 -29.77 -2.13
N ALA A 603 -17.00 -29.24 -2.08
CA ALA A 603 -15.76 -30.04 -2.10
C ALA A 603 -15.51 -30.81 -0.79
N LEU A 604 -15.84 -30.23 0.37
CA LEU A 604 -15.68 -30.85 1.69
C LEU A 604 -16.62 -32.04 1.93
N ALA A 605 -17.85 -32.00 1.40
CA ALA A 605 -18.83 -33.05 1.60
C ALA A 605 -18.36 -34.48 1.23
N PRO A 606 -17.85 -34.75 0.00
CA PRO A 606 -17.34 -36.07 -0.36
C PRO A 606 -16.05 -36.44 0.39
N LEU A 607 -15.21 -35.46 0.77
CA LEU A 607 -14.02 -35.71 1.58
C LEU A 607 -14.39 -36.22 2.98
N TYR A 608 -15.35 -35.57 3.63
CA TYR A 608 -15.84 -36.01 4.94
C TYR A 608 -16.55 -37.36 4.89
N GLN A 609 -17.26 -37.66 3.79
CA GLN A 609 -17.83 -38.99 3.56
C GLN A 609 -16.74 -40.07 3.52
N ARG A 610 -15.65 -39.83 2.75
CA ARG A 610 -14.51 -40.76 2.66
C ARG A 610 -13.75 -40.90 3.98
N ALA A 611 -13.70 -39.83 4.77
CA ALA A 611 -13.10 -39.83 6.11
C ALA A 611 -13.99 -40.46 7.20
N GLY A 612 -15.14 -41.06 6.85
CA GLY A 612 -16.02 -41.73 7.82
C GLY A 612 -16.85 -40.77 8.69
N ASN A 613 -17.03 -39.51 8.27
CA ASN A 613 -17.83 -38.52 9.00
C ASN A 613 -19.07 -38.08 8.20
N PRO A 614 -20.12 -38.92 8.13
CA PRO A 614 -21.32 -38.64 7.34
C PRO A 614 -22.11 -37.43 7.86
N ASP A 615 -22.03 -37.11 9.14
CA ASP A 615 -22.74 -35.98 9.75
C ASP A 615 -22.18 -34.64 9.27
N LYS A 616 -20.85 -34.48 9.30
CA LYS A 616 -20.20 -33.32 8.69
C LYS A 616 -20.45 -33.28 7.19
N ALA A 617 -20.43 -34.41 6.49
CA ALA A 617 -20.75 -34.45 5.08
C ALA A 617 -22.17 -33.93 4.78
N ARG A 618 -23.18 -34.33 5.56
CA ARG A 618 -24.56 -33.80 5.43
C ARG A 618 -24.62 -32.30 5.70
N LYS A 619 -23.94 -31.81 6.74
CA LYS A 619 -23.86 -30.37 7.05
C LYS A 619 -23.27 -29.57 5.88
N HIS A 620 -22.13 -30.00 5.34
CA HIS A 620 -21.53 -29.32 4.19
C HIS A 620 -22.40 -29.38 2.92
N ARG A 621 -23.13 -30.48 2.67
CA ARG A 621 -24.11 -30.53 1.56
C ARG A 621 -25.24 -29.53 1.74
N ALA A 622 -25.72 -29.33 2.97
CA ALA A 622 -26.76 -28.35 3.27
C ALA A 622 -26.25 -26.92 3.03
N GLU A 623 -25.09 -26.57 3.57
CA GLU A 623 -24.48 -25.25 3.36
C GLU A 623 -24.15 -24.98 1.89
N ALA A 624 -23.67 -25.97 1.14
CA ALA A 624 -23.39 -25.83 -0.28
C ALA A 624 -24.63 -25.53 -1.13
N ARG A 625 -25.82 -25.96 -0.69
CA ARG A 625 -27.11 -25.63 -1.34
C ARG A 625 -27.62 -24.25 -0.96
N ARG A 626 -27.34 -23.83 0.29
CA ARG A 626 -27.80 -22.55 0.84
C ARG A 626 -26.97 -21.37 0.36
N LEU A 627 -25.65 -21.54 0.29
CA LEU A 627 -24.72 -20.49 -0.09
C LEU A 627 -24.61 -20.37 -1.62
N PRO A 628 -24.31 -19.17 -2.15
CA PRO A 628 -24.05 -19.00 -3.57
C PRO A 628 -22.96 -19.97 -4.06
N PRO A 629 -23.12 -20.59 -5.25
CA PRO A 629 -22.15 -21.53 -5.78
C PRO A 629 -20.84 -20.86 -6.23
N GLY A 630 -20.78 -19.52 -6.21
CA GLY A 630 -19.63 -18.75 -6.64
C GLY A 630 -18.37 -19.17 -5.88
N GLY A 631 -17.37 -19.65 -6.62
CA GLY A 631 -16.01 -19.79 -6.11
C GLY A 631 -15.28 -18.45 -6.07
N PHE A 632 -13.98 -18.49 -5.76
CA PHE A 632 -13.11 -17.34 -5.92
C PHE A 632 -13.13 -16.89 -7.37
N ARG A 633 -13.85 -15.79 -7.67
CA ARG A 633 -13.64 -15.10 -8.94
C ARG A 633 -12.25 -14.49 -8.86
N SER A 634 -11.30 -15.02 -9.65
CA SER A 634 -10.09 -14.30 -9.98
C SER A 634 -10.47 -12.98 -10.64
N ARG A 635 -9.66 -11.95 -10.39
CA ARG A 635 -9.85 -10.63 -10.99
C ARG A 635 -9.79 -10.70 -12.51
#